data_AF-A0A1D8IPB3-F1
#
_entry.id   AF-A0A1D8IPB3-F1
#
_cell.length_a   1.000
_cell.length_b   1.000
_cell.length_c   1.000
_cell.angle_alpha   90.00
_cell.angle_beta   90.00
_cell.angle_gamma   90.00
#
_symmetry.space_group_name_H-M   'P 1'
#
loop_
_entity.id
_entity.type
_entity.pdbx_description
1 polymer ?
#
loop_
_entity_poly.entity_id
_entity_poly.type
_entity_poly.pdbx_seq_one_letter_code
_entity_poly.pdbx_strand_id
1 'polypeptide(L)' 'MNPTLNRLDRIVHQVLHGDDDAAAGLSTAERLYVALAACRTEWLVNSGYTIPAALGRIGPEWTAELVARWEYRA' A
#
# COMPACT_ATOMS: atom_id res chain seq x y z
N MET A 1 2.19 15.81 -8.58
CA MET A 1 3.07 14.80 -7.96
C MET A 1 2.76 14.75 -6.47
N ASN A 2 2.25 13.64 -5.94
CA ASN A 2 1.75 13.56 -4.56
C ASN A 2 2.90 13.18 -3.58
N PRO A 3 3.32 14.08 -2.67
CA PRO A 3 4.46 13.84 -1.78
C PRO A 3 4.23 12.69 -0.80
N THR A 4 2.97 12.44 -0.40
CA THR A 4 2.62 11.32 0.47
C THR A 4 2.83 9.99 -0.25
N LEU A 5 2.34 9.85 -1.48
CA LEU A 5 2.51 8.61 -2.24
C LEU A 5 3.97 8.32 -2.56
N ASN A 6 4.79 9.35 -2.83
CA ASN A 6 6.23 9.17 -3.01
C ASN A 6 6.92 8.67 -1.73
N ARG A 7 6.45 9.07 -0.54
CA ARG A 7 6.93 8.49 0.73
C ARG A 7 6.53 7.03 0.83
N LEU A 8 5.28 6.70 0.53
CA LEU A 8 4.78 5.33 0.60
C LEU A 8 5.47 4.41 -0.39
N ASP A 9 5.79 4.87 -1.60
CA ASP A 9 6.48 4.04 -2.58
C ASP A 9 7.88 3.62 -2.11
N ARG A 10 8.59 4.50 -1.37
CA ARG A 10 9.86 4.12 -0.71
C ARG A 10 9.65 3.04 0.35
N ILE A 11 8.58 3.15 1.13
CA ILE A 11 8.23 2.15 2.15
C ILE A 11 7.83 0.83 1.47
N VAL A 12 7.06 0.86 0.37
CA VAL A 12 6.74 -0.34 -0.42
C VAL A 12 8.03 -1.05 -0.84
N HIS A 13 9.02 -0.31 -1.36
CA HIS A 13 10.31 -0.90 -1.70
C HIS A 13 11.01 -1.52 -0.48
N GLN A 14 11.01 -0.89 0.69
CA GLN A 14 11.58 -1.48 1.91
C GLN A 14 10.87 -2.78 2.32
N VAL A 15 9.53 -2.79 2.31
CA VAL A 15 8.71 -3.96 2.63
C VAL A 15 8.93 -5.10 1.63
N LEU A 16 9.11 -4.80 0.35
CA LEU A 16 9.46 -5.79 -0.68
C LEU A 16 10.84 -6.42 -0.44
N HIS A 17 11.76 -5.71 0.22
CA HIS A 17 13.07 -6.24 0.64
C HIS A 17 13.05 -6.87 2.05
N GLY A 18 11.87 -7.02 2.67
CA GLY A 18 11.70 -7.69 3.96
C GLY A 18 11.78 -6.77 5.19
N ASP A 19 11.89 -5.46 5.01
CA ASP A 19 11.85 -4.48 6.12
C ASP A 19 10.41 -4.09 6.43
N ASP A 20 9.69 -4.99 7.11
CA ASP A 20 8.29 -4.80 7.50
C ASP A 20 8.10 -3.67 8.52
N ASP A 21 9.13 -3.37 9.32
CA ASP A 21 9.14 -2.29 10.32
C ASP A 21 9.08 -0.90 9.66
N ALA A 22 9.48 -0.77 8.39
CA ALA A 22 9.31 0.47 7.62
C ALA A 22 7.84 0.92 7.52
N ALA A 23 6.89 -0.03 7.66
CA ALA A 23 5.46 0.26 7.68
C ALA A 23 4.92 0.62 9.08
N ALA A 24 5.77 0.68 10.11
CA ALA A 24 5.38 1.10 11.45
C ALA A 24 4.97 2.59 11.46
N GLY A 25 3.92 2.90 12.22
CA GLY A 25 3.43 4.28 12.36
C GLY A 25 2.65 4.82 11.16
N LEU A 26 2.38 4.00 10.14
CA LEU A 26 1.46 4.36 9.06
C LEU A 26 0.02 4.43 9.56
N SER A 27 -0.75 5.38 9.04
CA SER A 27 -2.20 5.36 9.17
C SER A 27 -2.81 4.14 8.48
N THR A 28 -4.07 3.81 8.80
CA THR A 28 -4.76 2.68 8.18
C THR A 28 -4.76 2.77 6.65
N ALA A 29 -5.08 3.92 6.07
CA ALA A 29 -5.12 4.07 4.61
C ALA A 29 -3.73 3.93 3.96
N GLU A 30 -2.69 4.50 4.59
CA GLU A 30 -1.31 4.35 4.13
C GLU A 30 -0.85 2.88 4.20
N ARG A 31 -1.17 2.18 5.29
CA ARG A 31 -0.82 0.77 5.46
C ARG A 31 -1.51 -0.11 4.42
N LEU A 32 -2.77 0.17 4.10
CA LEU A 32 -3.52 -0.53 3.06
C LEU A 32 -2.93 -0.28 1.67
N TYR A 33 -2.53 0.96 1.36
CA TYR A 33 -1.82 1.26 0.11
C TYR A 33 -0.53 0.44 0.01
N VAL A 34 0.30 0.45 1.07
CA VAL A 34 1.56 -0.31 1.09
C VAL A 34 1.31 -1.81 0.95
N ALA A 35 0.32 -2.35 1.67
CA ALA A 35 -0.02 -3.77 1.61
C ALA A 35 -0.48 -4.19 0.20
N LEU A 36 -1.29 -3.38 -0.47
CA LEU A 36 -1.73 -3.63 -1.84
C LEU A 36 -0.56 -3.58 -2.82
N ALA A 37 0.28 -2.54 -2.74
CA ALA A 37 1.41 -2.36 -3.65
C ALA A 37 2.53 -3.39 -3.45
N ALA A 38 2.76 -3.84 -2.22
CA ALA A 38 3.73 -4.88 -1.89
C ALA A 38 3.14 -6.32 -1.94
N CYS A 39 1.92 -6.50 -2.43
CA CYS A 39 1.20 -7.78 -2.47
C CYS A 39 1.13 -8.53 -1.11
N ARG A 40 1.17 -7.80 0.01
CA ARG A 40 1.07 -8.33 1.38
C ARG A 40 -0.38 -8.61 1.76
N THR A 41 -0.98 -9.60 1.11
CA THR A 41 -2.38 -9.98 1.36
C THR A 41 -2.64 -10.39 2.81
N GLU A 42 -1.64 -10.96 3.49
CA GLU A 42 -1.69 -11.31 4.91
C GLU A 42 -1.89 -10.08 5.80
N TRP A 43 -1.36 -8.90 5.43
CA TRP A 43 -1.57 -7.66 6.18
C TRP A 43 -3.00 -7.16 6.04
N LEU A 44 -3.59 -7.30 4.85
CA LEU A 44 -4.99 -6.96 4.60
C LEU A 44 -5.91 -7.84 5.46
N VAL A 45 -5.70 -9.16 5.42
CA VAL A 45 -6.47 -10.14 6.19
C VAL A 45 -6.35 -9.88 7.70
N ASN A 46 -5.14 -9.68 8.22
CA ASN A 46 -4.91 -9.39 9.64
C ASN A 46 -5.53 -8.06 10.08
N SER A 47 -5.71 -7.12 9.15
CA SER A 47 -6.37 -5.84 9.41
C SER A 47 -7.90 -5.91 9.20
N GLY A 48 -8.44 -7.06 8.80
CA GLY A 48 -9.87 -7.25 8.55
C GLY A 48 -10.37 -6.68 7.22
N TYR A 49 -9.48 -6.42 6.26
CA TYR A 49 -9.83 -5.86 4.95
C TYR A 49 -9.74 -6.91 3.84
N THR A 50 -10.80 -6.99 3.03
CA THR A 50 -10.71 -7.60 1.70
C THR A 50 -10.07 -6.62 0.72
N ILE A 51 -9.57 -7.08 -0.44
CA ILE A 51 -9.00 -6.19 -1.47
C ILE A 51 -9.99 -5.09 -1.89
N PRO A 52 -11.27 -5.39 -2.22
CA PRO A 52 -12.23 -4.32 -2.57
C PRO A 52 -12.45 -3.32 -1.43
N ALA A 53 -12.50 -3.79 -0.18
CA ALA A 53 -12.64 -2.90 0.98
C ALA A 53 -11.42 -2.01 1.17
N ALA A 54 -10.21 -2.54 0.94
CA ALA A 54 -8.97 -1.76 1.00
C ALA A 54 -8.93 -0.67 -0.08
N LEU A 55 -9.29 -1.01 -1.33
CA LEU A 55 -9.39 -0.06 -2.43
C LEU A 55 -10.43 1.04 -2.14
N GLY A 56 -11.61 0.67 -1.63
CA GLY A 56 -12.62 1.63 -1.20
C GLY A 56 -12.13 2.55 -0.07
N ARG A 57 -11.28 2.03 0.83
CA ARG A 57 -10.76 2.78 1.98
C ARG A 57 -9.67 3.78 1.61
N ILE A 58 -8.76 3.43 0.69
CA ILE A 58 -7.73 4.36 0.20
C ILE A 58 -8.31 5.39 -0.79
N GLY A 59 -9.48 5.07 -1.38
CA GLY A 59 -10.22 5.96 -2.25
C GLY A 59 -9.76 5.91 -3.72
N PRO A 60 -10.53 6.52 -4.62
CA PRO A 60 -10.35 6.39 -6.07
C PRO A 60 -9.04 7.01 -6.58
N GLU A 61 -8.62 8.15 -6.02
CA GLU A 61 -7.38 8.84 -6.45
C GLU A 61 -6.14 8.00 -6.15
N TRP A 62 -6.04 7.47 -4.92
CA TRP A 62 -4.91 6.63 -4.52
C TRP A 62 -4.95 5.27 -5.21
N THR A 63 -6.14 4.73 -5.49
CA THR A 63 -6.29 3.52 -6.29
C THR A 63 -5.76 3.69 -7.71
N ALA A 64 -6.10 4.80 -8.37
CA ALA A 64 -5.61 5.09 -9.72
C ALA A 64 -4.08 5.23 -9.74
N GLU A 65 -3.52 5.95 -8.76
CA GLU A 65 -2.07 6.08 -8.61
C GLU A 65 -1.39 4.75 -8.28
N LEU A 66 -2.00 3.91 -7.43
CA LEU A 66 -1.48 2.58 -7.10
C LEU A 66 -1.35 1.72 -8.36
N VAL A 67 -2.41 1.66 -9.18
CA VAL A 67 -2.37 0.91 -10.45
C VAL A 67 -1.31 1.51 -11.38
N ALA A 68 -1.34 2.82 -11.63
CA ALA A 68 -0.40 3.46 -12.56
C ALA A 68 1.09 3.30 -12.16
N ARG A 69 1.38 3.18 -10.87
CA ARG A 69 2.76 3.04 -10.36
C ARG A 69 3.25 1.60 -10.31
N TRP A 70 2.34 0.64 -10.08
CA TRP A 70 2.69 -0.73 -9.71
C TRP A 70 2.17 -1.82 -10.66
N GLU A 71 1.29 -1.51 -11.62
CA GLU A 71 0.65 -2.51 -12.51
C GLU A 71 1.61 -3.43 -13.29
N TYR A 72 2.83 -2.99 -13.56
CA TYR A 72 3.86 -3.77 -14.28
C TYR A 72 5.10 -4.10 -13.44
N ARG A 73 5.06 -3.83 -12.14
CA ARG A 73 6.19 -4.07 -11.24
C ARG A 73 5.94 -5.38 -10.50
N ALA A 74 6.53 -6.46 -11.00
CA ALA A 74 6.61 -7.77 -10.33
C ALA A 74 7.94 -7.88 -9.57
#